data_AF-A0A9J2PDB7-F1
#
_entry.id   AF-A0A9J2PDB7-F1
#
_cell.length_a   1.000
_cell.length_b   1.000
_cell.length_c   1.000
_cell.angle_alpha   90.00
_cell.angle_beta   90.00
_cell.angle_gamma   90.00
#
_symmetry.space_group_name_H-M   'P 1'
#
loop_
_entity.id
_entity.type
_entity.pdbx_description
1 polymer ?
#
loop_
_entity_poly.entity_id
_entity_poly.type
_entity_poly.pdbx_seq_one_letter_code
_entity_poly.pdbx_strand_id
1 'polypeptide(L)'
;MRADDYRSVCFILCALLVCLLDFQWFDGDPQFLILLSALTHVQLRLILDNPEMWFDGDPQFLILLSALTHVQLRLILDNPEMINVEDLISCATLGESFIQCVEEGDFLDDQQATMVGRSCQECVSYVCEYLVECRKDETVELQSSAEIVLYRFICSYLAIGGHNTINSSLIDDVLLALVDIARRSCEHGDASVVEMLLPSLPNFNSLPSSCLDLIVSCLERQSSIGDCARLSAKVARVVDELKDRSNWYMEGSLTSAKQLAQKLGSRDLIEAFSALK
;
A
#
# COMPACT_ATOMS: atom_id res chain seq x y z
N MET A 1 -23.38 -26.93 3.69
CA MET A 1 -22.20 -27.77 3.41
C MET A 1 -21.39 -27.85 4.68
N ARG A 2 -20.90 -29.05 5.06
CA ARG A 2 -19.89 -29.15 6.12
C ARG A 2 -18.56 -28.60 5.59
N ALA A 3 -17.69 -28.09 6.46
CA ALA A 3 -16.41 -27.51 6.05
C ALA A 3 -15.54 -28.47 5.21
N ASP A 4 -15.70 -29.78 5.40
CA ASP A 4 -15.01 -30.80 4.61
C ASP A 4 -15.59 -31.00 3.19
N ASP A 5 -16.88 -30.73 2.97
CA ASP A 5 -17.50 -30.78 1.65
C ASP A 5 -17.03 -29.62 0.77
N TYR A 6 -16.76 -28.46 1.40
CA TYR A 6 -16.21 -27.28 0.73
C TYR A 6 -14.77 -27.49 0.26
N ARG A 7 -13.94 -28.13 1.10
CA ARG A 7 -12.55 -28.50 0.77
C ARG A 7 -12.45 -29.37 -0.48
N SER A 8 -13.29 -30.40 -0.61
CA SER A 8 -13.31 -31.28 -1.79
C SER A 8 -13.74 -30.57 -3.06
N VAL A 9 -14.73 -29.66 -2.98
CA VAL A 9 -15.22 -28.91 -4.14
C VAL A 9 -14.17 -27.93 -4.65
N CYS A 10 -13.48 -27.21 -3.76
CA CYS A 10 -12.39 -26.30 -4.14
C CYS A 10 -11.22 -27.06 -4.77
N PHE A 11 -10.86 -28.23 -4.24
CA PHE A 11 -9.80 -29.07 -4.80
C PHE A 11 -10.14 -29.59 -6.21
N ILE A 12 -11.38 -30.02 -6.42
CA ILE A 12 -11.86 -30.49 -7.73
C ILE A 12 -11.88 -29.34 -8.75
N LEU A 13 -12.28 -28.13 -8.35
CA LEU A 13 -12.26 -26.95 -9.23
C LEU A 13 -10.83 -26.55 -9.62
N CYS A 14 -9.88 -26.59 -8.68
CA CYS A 14 -8.46 -26.36 -8.97
C CYS A 14 -7.89 -27.42 -9.92
N ALA A 15 -8.23 -28.69 -9.70
CA ALA A 15 -7.82 -29.80 -10.56
C ALA A 15 -8.42 -29.71 -11.97
N LEU A 16 -9.67 -29.24 -12.09
CA LEU A 16 -10.31 -29.00 -13.38
C LEU A 16 -9.70 -27.81 -14.13
N LEU A 17 -9.30 -26.75 -13.42
CA LEU A 17 -8.56 -25.60 -13.98
C LEU A 17 -7.19 -26.02 -14.51
N VAL A 18 -6.49 -26.89 -13.80
CA VAL A 18 -5.23 -27.51 -14.25
C VAL A 18 -5.43 -28.38 -15.49
N CYS A 19 -6.52 -29.13 -15.59
CA CYS A 19 -6.84 -29.96 -16.75
C CYS A 19 -7.29 -29.15 -17.99
N LEU A 20 -7.70 -27.89 -17.83
CA LEU A 20 -8.14 -27.00 -18.91
C LEU A 20 -7.00 -26.16 -19.50
N LEU A 21 -5.83 -26.12 -18.85
CA LEU A 21 -4.64 -25.41 -19.31
C LEU A 21 -3.72 -26.40 -20.06
N ASP A 22 -3.47 -26.12 -21.34
CA ASP A 22 -2.74 -27.02 -22.23
C ASP A 22 -1.29 -27.24 -21.74
N PHE A 23 -0.84 -28.50 -21.76
CA PHE A 23 0.31 -29.04 -21.01
C PHE A 23 1.69 -28.48 -21.40
N GLN A 24 1.79 -27.75 -22.51
CA GLN A 24 3.08 -27.33 -23.09
C GLN A 24 3.82 -26.27 -22.28
N TRP A 25 3.16 -25.61 -21.32
CA TRP A 25 3.78 -24.57 -20.49
C TRP A 25 4.54 -25.13 -19.27
N PHE A 26 4.28 -26.36 -18.84
CA PHE A 26 4.77 -26.89 -17.56
C PHE A 26 5.91 -27.93 -17.69
N ASP A 27 6.35 -28.26 -18.91
CA ASP A 27 7.48 -29.19 -19.13
C ASP A 27 8.81 -28.66 -18.56
N GLY A 28 8.90 -27.37 -18.25
CA GLY A 28 10.08 -26.74 -17.67
C GLY A 28 10.22 -26.85 -16.14
N ASP A 29 9.11 -26.88 -15.39
CA ASP A 29 9.16 -26.90 -13.91
C ASP A 29 7.86 -27.40 -13.25
N PRO A 30 7.80 -28.66 -12.79
CA PRO A 30 6.65 -29.24 -12.11
C PRO A 30 6.35 -28.65 -10.71
N GLN A 31 7.24 -27.84 -10.12
CA GLN A 31 6.98 -27.16 -8.85
C GLN A 31 5.99 -25.99 -9.00
N PHE A 32 5.87 -25.44 -10.21
CA PHE A 32 4.97 -24.34 -10.54
C PHE A 32 3.47 -24.73 -10.47
N LEU A 33 3.16 -26.01 -10.69
CA LEU A 33 1.81 -26.57 -10.52
C LEU A 33 1.39 -26.67 -9.04
N ILE A 34 2.32 -27.02 -8.16
CA ILE A 34 2.09 -27.08 -6.71
C ILE A 34 1.85 -25.67 -6.17
N LEU A 35 2.63 -24.71 -6.66
CA LEU A 35 2.47 -23.28 -6.41
C LEU A 35 1.09 -22.76 -6.82
N LEU A 36 0.65 -23.03 -8.06
CA LEU A 36 -0.68 -22.62 -8.54
C LEU A 36 -1.81 -23.20 -7.67
N SER A 37 -1.68 -24.46 -7.23
CA SER A 37 -2.66 -25.09 -6.34
C SER A 37 -2.68 -24.45 -4.93
N ALA A 38 -1.52 -24.04 -4.42
CA ALA A 38 -1.40 -23.35 -3.14
C ALA A 38 -1.97 -21.93 -3.22
N LEU A 39 -1.74 -21.22 -4.32
CA LEU A 39 -2.31 -19.89 -4.60
C LEU A 39 -3.85 -19.93 -4.68
N THR A 40 -4.43 -20.92 -5.37
CA THR A 40 -5.90 -21.06 -5.43
C THR A 40 -6.48 -21.46 -4.06
N HIS A 41 -5.75 -22.23 -3.25
CA HIS A 41 -6.17 -22.64 -1.90
C HIS A 41 -6.06 -21.50 -0.85
N VAL A 42 -5.09 -20.60 -1.01
CA VAL A 42 -4.86 -19.44 -0.15
C VAL A 42 -5.83 -18.31 -0.47
N GLN A 43 -6.12 -18.08 -1.75
CA GLN A 43 -7.14 -17.12 -2.19
C GLN A 43 -8.55 -17.50 -1.71
N LEU A 44 -8.86 -18.78 -1.49
CA LEU A 44 -10.15 -19.22 -0.93
C LEU A 44 -10.22 -19.20 0.61
N ARG A 45 -9.10 -19.08 1.32
CA ARG A 45 -9.04 -19.15 2.81
C ARG A 45 -8.75 -17.82 3.50
N LEU A 46 -7.99 -16.93 2.87
CA LEU A 46 -7.74 -15.58 3.41
C LEU A 46 -8.96 -14.65 3.28
N ILE A 47 -9.92 -15.01 2.42
CA ILE A 47 -11.20 -14.29 2.25
C ILE A 47 -12.20 -14.58 3.40
N LEU A 48 -11.89 -15.46 4.36
CA LEU A 48 -12.75 -15.74 5.51
C LEU A 48 -12.07 -15.32 6.84
N ASP A 49 -12.13 -14.00 7.08
CA ASP A 49 -12.10 -13.27 8.36
C ASP A 49 -10.84 -13.16 9.25
N ASN A 50 -9.80 -14.02 9.19
CA ASN A 50 -8.60 -13.81 10.06
C ASN A 50 -7.29 -14.50 9.59
N PRO A 51 -6.33 -13.77 8.97
CA PRO A 51 -5.04 -14.32 8.51
C PRO A 51 -4.14 -14.87 9.63
N GLU A 52 -4.12 -14.27 10.82
CA GLU A 52 -3.26 -14.71 11.94
C GLU A 52 -3.59 -16.14 12.36
N MET A 53 -4.89 -16.47 12.44
CA MET A 53 -5.33 -17.82 12.80
C MET A 53 -4.94 -18.90 11.78
N TRP A 54 -4.68 -18.52 10.52
CA TRP A 54 -4.23 -19.46 9.50
C TRP A 54 -2.74 -19.73 9.58
N PHE A 55 -1.93 -18.73 9.92
CA PHE A 55 -0.47 -18.81 9.89
C PHE A 55 0.16 -19.20 11.22
N ASP A 56 -0.51 -18.98 12.35
CA ASP A 56 -0.07 -19.46 13.67
C ASP A 56 0.22 -20.97 13.68
N GLY A 57 -0.59 -21.75 12.95
CA GLY A 57 -0.41 -23.20 12.82
C GLY A 57 0.73 -23.64 11.89
N ASP A 58 1.20 -22.78 10.98
CA ASP A 58 2.29 -23.09 10.04
C ASP A 58 3.02 -21.81 9.54
N PRO A 59 3.95 -21.25 10.33
CA PRO A 59 4.73 -20.08 9.93
C PRO A 59 5.61 -20.28 8.70
N GLN A 60 6.01 -21.53 8.39
CA GLN A 60 6.82 -21.83 7.21
C GLN A 60 6.02 -21.65 5.92
N PHE A 61 4.72 -21.94 5.97
CA PHE A 61 3.81 -21.66 4.86
C PHE A 61 3.67 -20.16 4.59
N LEU A 62 3.63 -19.32 5.64
CA LEU A 62 3.62 -17.86 5.50
C LEU A 62 4.88 -17.36 4.81
N ILE A 63 6.06 -17.84 5.22
CA ILE A 63 7.34 -17.50 4.59
C ILE A 63 7.32 -17.83 3.09
N LEU A 64 6.91 -19.05 2.75
CA LEU A 64 6.81 -19.48 1.36
C LEU A 64 5.85 -18.56 0.57
N LEU A 65 4.66 -18.30 1.11
CA LEU A 65 3.68 -17.44 0.44
C LEU A 65 4.17 -16.01 0.27
N SER A 66 4.87 -15.44 1.25
CA SER A 66 5.44 -14.09 1.13
C SER A 66 6.41 -13.98 -0.04
N ALA A 67 7.26 -14.99 -0.23
CA ALA A 67 8.20 -15.05 -1.36
C ALA A 67 7.46 -15.25 -2.70
N LEU A 68 6.41 -16.06 -2.72
CA LEU A 68 5.63 -16.33 -3.93
C LEU A 68 4.78 -15.14 -4.36
N THR A 69 4.17 -14.42 -3.41
CA THR A 69 3.44 -13.19 -3.70
C THR A 69 4.36 -12.13 -4.31
N HIS A 70 5.61 -12.05 -3.86
CA HIS A 70 6.61 -11.19 -4.51
C HIS A 70 6.84 -11.58 -5.99
N VAL A 71 7.05 -12.87 -6.28
CA VAL A 71 7.21 -13.35 -7.67
C VAL A 71 5.95 -13.06 -8.50
N GLN A 72 4.77 -13.36 -7.96
CA GLN A 72 3.50 -13.13 -8.65
C GLN A 72 3.26 -11.65 -8.94
N LEU A 73 3.60 -10.77 -8.00
CA LEU A 73 3.47 -9.33 -8.19
C LEU A 73 4.37 -8.82 -9.32
N ARG A 74 5.60 -9.34 -9.42
CA ARG A 74 6.48 -9.02 -10.57
C ARG A 74 5.87 -9.46 -11.89
N LEU A 75 5.30 -10.67 -11.95
CA LEU A 75 4.66 -11.18 -13.16
C LEU A 75 3.45 -10.34 -13.58
N ILE A 76 2.64 -9.89 -12.62
CA ILE A 76 1.49 -9.02 -12.88
C ILE A 76 1.95 -7.66 -13.43
N LEU A 77 3.06 -7.14 -12.91
CA LEU A 77 3.59 -5.83 -13.27
C LEU A 77 4.52 -5.85 -14.49
N ASP A 78 4.82 -7.02 -15.07
CA ASP A 78 5.76 -7.17 -16.19
C ASP A 78 5.38 -6.33 -17.42
N ASN A 79 4.08 -6.22 -17.71
CA ASN A 79 3.56 -5.38 -18.79
C ASN A 79 2.55 -4.35 -18.25
N PRO A 80 2.93 -3.06 -18.12
CA PRO A 80 2.08 -2.00 -17.58
C PRO A 80 0.72 -1.84 -18.29
N GLU A 81 0.66 -2.07 -19.60
CA GLU A 81 -0.56 -1.90 -20.40
C GLU A 81 -1.56 -3.05 -20.21
N MET A 82 -1.08 -4.20 -19.74
CA MET A 82 -1.84 -5.45 -19.65
C MET A 82 -2.12 -5.88 -18.20
N ILE A 83 -1.90 -4.98 -17.23
CA ILE A 83 -2.15 -5.27 -15.81
C ILE A 83 -3.62 -5.67 -15.61
N ASN A 84 -3.84 -6.87 -15.11
CA ASN A 84 -5.13 -7.24 -14.54
C ASN A 84 -5.23 -6.68 -13.12
N VAL A 85 -6.09 -5.66 -12.95
CA VAL A 85 -6.26 -4.95 -11.68
C VAL A 85 -6.81 -5.87 -10.59
N GLU A 86 -7.64 -6.86 -10.90
CA GLU A 86 -8.19 -7.79 -9.89
C GLU A 86 -7.09 -8.71 -9.31
N ASP A 87 -6.20 -9.19 -10.19
CA ASP A 87 -5.04 -9.99 -9.78
C ASP A 87 -4.06 -9.13 -8.96
N LEU A 88 -3.86 -7.87 -9.36
CA LEU A 88 -3.04 -6.91 -8.64
C LEU A 88 -3.59 -6.62 -7.25
N ILE A 89 -4.91 -6.38 -7.11
CA ILE A 89 -5.59 -6.19 -5.82
C ILE A 89 -5.35 -7.39 -4.93
N SER A 90 -5.57 -8.59 -5.46
CA SER A 90 -5.40 -9.83 -4.70
C SER A 90 -3.97 -9.97 -4.18
N CYS A 91 -2.97 -9.72 -5.01
CA CYS A 91 -1.57 -9.83 -4.62
C CYS A 91 -1.16 -8.72 -3.63
N ALA A 92 -1.61 -7.49 -3.84
CA ALA A 92 -1.36 -6.37 -2.95
C ALA A 92 -1.96 -6.62 -1.55
N THR A 93 -3.23 -7.05 -1.46
CA THR A 93 -3.88 -7.37 -0.19
C THR A 93 -3.18 -8.51 0.57
N LEU A 94 -2.66 -9.51 -0.16
CA LEU A 94 -1.82 -10.54 0.45
C LEU A 94 -0.52 -9.96 1.02
N GLY A 95 0.15 -9.11 0.24
CA GLY A 95 1.35 -8.41 0.68
C GLY A 95 1.10 -7.56 1.92
N GLU A 96 -0.01 -6.80 1.96
CA GLU A 96 -0.44 -6.02 3.13
C GLU A 96 -0.64 -6.91 4.36
N SER A 97 -1.25 -8.07 4.18
CA SER A 97 -1.45 -9.03 5.27
C SER A 97 -0.12 -9.56 5.82
N PHE A 98 0.88 -9.80 4.95
CA PHE A 98 2.21 -10.24 5.38
C PHE A 98 2.98 -9.16 6.12
N ILE A 99 2.86 -7.90 5.68
CA ILE A 99 3.39 -6.73 6.38
C ILE A 99 2.80 -6.68 7.79
N GLN A 100 1.48 -6.85 7.92
CA GLN A 100 0.80 -6.85 9.21
C GLN A 100 1.24 -8.04 10.09
N CYS A 101 1.38 -9.24 9.54
CA CYS A 101 1.90 -10.38 10.30
C CYS A 101 3.33 -10.18 10.83
N VAL A 102 4.17 -9.41 10.12
CA VAL A 102 5.52 -9.08 10.61
C VAL A 102 5.46 -8.05 11.74
N GLU A 103 4.56 -7.08 11.67
CA GLU A 103 4.45 -6.01 12.67
C GLU A 103 3.71 -6.44 13.95
N GLU A 104 2.63 -7.22 13.80
CA GLU A 104 1.68 -7.53 14.88
C GLU A 104 1.68 -9.03 15.24
N GLY A 105 2.30 -9.89 14.44
CA GLY A 105 2.22 -11.34 14.61
C GLY A 105 3.13 -11.90 15.69
N ASP A 106 2.58 -12.10 16.89
CA ASP A 106 3.27 -12.74 18.03
C ASP A 106 3.64 -14.23 17.80
N PHE A 107 3.13 -14.85 16.72
CA PHE A 107 3.36 -16.26 16.38
C PHE A 107 4.65 -16.50 15.59
N LEU A 108 5.30 -15.44 15.09
CA LEU A 108 6.56 -15.53 14.37
C LEU A 108 7.72 -15.42 15.34
N ASP A 109 8.68 -16.36 15.24
CA ASP A 109 9.99 -16.15 15.87
C ASP A 109 10.79 -15.07 15.11
N ASP A 110 11.82 -14.51 15.74
CA ASP A 110 12.65 -13.44 15.15
C ASP A 110 13.21 -13.80 13.76
N GLN A 111 13.58 -15.06 13.55
CA GLN A 111 14.14 -15.52 12.28
C GLN A 111 13.05 -15.55 11.20
N GLN A 112 11.87 -16.06 11.53
CA GLN A 112 10.73 -16.13 10.63
C GLN A 112 10.21 -14.73 10.28
N ALA A 113 10.03 -13.86 11.28
CA ALA A 113 9.66 -12.46 11.08
C ALA A 113 10.69 -11.75 10.18
N THR A 114 11.99 -11.98 10.39
CA THR A 114 13.05 -11.45 9.52
C THR A 114 12.93 -11.94 8.07
N MET A 115 12.61 -13.23 7.87
CA MET A 115 12.46 -13.79 6.52
C MET A 115 11.25 -13.21 5.78
N VAL A 116 10.08 -13.16 6.44
CA VAL A 116 8.86 -12.55 5.86
C VAL A 116 9.09 -11.05 5.62
N GLY A 117 9.72 -10.36 6.58
CA GLY A 117 10.06 -8.95 6.48
C GLY A 117 10.99 -8.64 5.31
N ARG A 118 11.99 -9.50 5.05
CA ARG A 118 12.84 -9.39 3.86
C ARG A 118 12.04 -9.57 2.57
N SER A 119 11.17 -10.58 2.49
CA SER A 119 10.31 -10.76 1.31
C SER A 119 9.42 -9.54 1.07
N CYS A 120 8.84 -8.96 2.12
CA CYS A 120 8.03 -7.75 2.02
C CYS A 120 8.86 -6.54 1.56
N GLN A 121 10.05 -6.35 2.14
CA GLN A 121 10.97 -5.28 1.73
C GLN A 121 11.35 -5.38 0.26
N GLU A 122 11.75 -6.57 -0.21
CA GLU A 122 12.12 -6.80 -1.61
C GLU A 122 10.95 -6.53 -2.56
N CYS A 123 9.75 -6.99 -2.17
CA CYS A 123 8.53 -6.79 -2.92
C CYS A 123 8.15 -5.31 -3.04
N VAL A 124 8.13 -4.58 -1.93
CA VAL A 124 7.78 -3.16 -1.92
C VAL A 124 8.87 -2.34 -2.61
N SER A 125 10.14 -2.69 -2.46
CA SER A 125 11.24 -2.03 -3.19
C SER A 125 11.06 -2.16 -4.70
N TYR A 126 10.71 -3.35 -5.18
CA TYR A 126 10.38 -3.56 -6.59
C TYR A 126 9.19 -2.71 -7.04
N VAL A 127 8.11 -2.65 -6.26
CA VAL A 127 6.94 -1.82 -6.61
C VAL A 127 7.28 -0.33 -6.66
N CYS A 128 8.11 0.13 -5.72
CA CYS A 128 8.62 1.50 -5.70
C CYS A 128 9.45 1.81 -6.96
N GLU A 129 10.40 0.94 -7.33
CA GLU A 129 11.19 1.06 -8.56
C GLU A 129 10.28 1.09 -9.78
N TYR A 130 9.37 0.12 -9.88
CA TYR A 130 8.42 -0.01 -10.98
C TYR A 130 7.56 1.26 -11.17
N LEU A 131 6.98 1.77 -10.08
CA LEU A 131 6.14 2.97 -10.12
C LEU A 131 6.92 4.20 -10.59
N VAL A 132 8.16 4.35 -10.12
CA VAL A 132 9.03 5.47 -10.49
C VAL A 132 9.46 5.36 -11.95
N GLU A 133 9.85 4.16 -12.42
CA GLU A 133 10.27 3.95 -13.81
C GLU A 133 9.12 4.17 -14.79
N CYS A 134 7.92 3.67 -14.50
CA CYS A 134 6.73 3.93 -15.34
C CYS A 134 6.40 5.43 -15.43
N ARG A 135 6.74 6.22 -14.41
CA ARG A 135 6.52 7.68 -14.42
C ARG A 135 7.63 8.45 -15.13
N LYS A 136 8.84 7.90 -15.19
CA LYS A 136 9.97 8.49 -15.92
C LYS A 136 9.83 8.28 -17.43
N ASP A 137 9.20 7.19 -17.85
CA ASP A 137 8.92 6.90 -19.25
C ASP A 137 7.58 7.52 -19.69
N GLU A 138 7.65 8.62 -20.45
CA GLU A 138 6.47 9.30 -21.00
C GLU A 138 5.63 8.43 -21.96
N THR A 139 6.15 7.28 -22.40
CA THR A 139 5.43 6.34 -23.29
C THR A 139 4.61 5.30 -22.53
N VAL A 140 4.82 5.15 -21.22
CA VAL A 140 4.12 4.17 -20.38
C VAL A 140 3.02 4.87 -19.60
N GLU A 141 1.76 4.47 -19.83
CA GLU A 141 0.61 4.97 -19.08
C GLU A 141 0.06 3.88 -18.16
N LEU A 142 0.30 4.02 -16.85
CA LEU A 142 -0.29 3.16 -15.83
C LEU A 142 -1.77 3.51 -15.64
N GLN A 143 -2.63 2.49 -15.67
CA GLN A 143 -4.05 2.66 -15.37
C GLN A 143 -4.24 3.23 -13.95
N SER A 144 -5.09 4.25 -13.79
CA SER A 144 -5.32 4.91 -12.49
C SER A 144 -5.72 3.93 -11.38
N SER A 145 -6.51 2.90 -11.70
CA SER A 145 -6.89 1.85 -10.74
C SER A 145 -5.67 1.06 -10.25
N ALA A 146 -4.75 0.70 -11.14
CA ALA A 146 -3.50 0.04 -10.77
C ALA A 146 -2.61 0.94 -9.90
N GLU A 147 -2.48 2.23 -10.26
CA GLU A 147 -1.72 3.20 -9.45
C GLU A 147 -2.25 3.28 -8.01
N ILE A 148 -3.58 3.25 -7.81
CA ILE A 148 -4.18 3.30 -6.48
C ILE A 148 -3.90 2.03 -5.67
N VAL A 149 -3.87 0.86 -6.31
CA VAL A 149 -3.54 -0.39 -5.63
C VAL A 149 -2.07 -0.39 -5.21
N LEU A 150 -1.17 0.01 -6.10
CA LEU A 150 0.27 0.15 -5.77
C LEU A 150 0.49 1.20 -4.68
N TYR A 151 -0.23 2.33 -4.74
CA TYR A 151 -0.19 3.38 -3.73
C TYR A 151 -0.54 2.83 -2.34
N ARG A 152 -1.64 2.08 -2.23
CA ARG A 152 -2.10 1.49 -0.96
C ARG A 152 -1.08 0.51 -0.41
N PHE A 153 -0.57 -0.35 -1.27
CA PHE A 153 0.44 -1.33 -0.89
C PHE A 153 1.75 -0.68 -0.42
N ILE A 154 2.22 0.38 -1.09
CA ILE A 154 3.40 1.12 -0.62
C ILE A 154 3.08 1.81 0.72
N CYS A 155 1.92 2.46 0.85
CA CYS A 155 1.54 3.17 2.08
C CYS A 155 1.41 2.24 3.29
N SER A 156 0.95 1.01 3.11
CA SER A 156 0.89 0.03 4.22
C SER A 156 2.28 -0.28 4.77
N TYR A 157 3.28 -0.45 3.89
CA TYR A 157 4.67 -0.66 4.30
C TYR A 157 5.29 0.59 4.94
N LEU A 158 4.98 1.77 4.43
CA LEU A 158 5.44 3.04 5.02
C LEU A 158 4.83 3.29 6.40
N ALA A 159 3.61 2.82 6.65
CA ALA A 159 2.92 3.00 7.93
C ALA A 159 3.63 2.29 9.08
N ILE A 160 4.30 1.16 8.81
CA ILE A 160 5.10 0.40 9.79
C ILE A 160 6.58 0.83 9.83
N GLY A 161 6.92 1.99 9.24
CA GLY A 161 8.30 2.50 9.28
C GLY A 161 9.21 1.98 8.17
N GLY A 162 8.68 1.37 7.11
CA GLY A 162 9.45 0.85 5.97
C GLY A 162 10.24 1.89 5.15
N HIS A 163 10.07 3.18 5.42
CA HIS A 163 10.83 4.26 4.76
C HIS A 163 12.35 4.13 4.95
N ASN A 164 12.81 3.56 6.07
CA ASN A 164 14.25 3.41 6.37
C ASN A 164 14.92 2.24 5.63
N THR A 165 14.14 1.31 5.08
CA THR A 165 14.64 0.11 4.42
C THR A 165 14.68 0.25 2.89
N ILE A 166 13.99 1.25 2.35
CA ILE A 166 13.99 1.59 0.93
C ILE A 166 15.20 2.50 0.64
N ASN A 167 15.81 2.36 -0.55
CA ASN A 167 16.93 3.19 -0.97
C ASN A 167 16.58 4.69 -0.90
N SER A 168 17.43 5.48 -0.25
CA SER A 168 17.21 6.92 -0.04
C SER A 168 17.12 7.73 -1.33
N SER A 169 17.77 7.31 -2.41
CA SER A 169 17.60 7.99 -3.71
C SER A 169 16.26 7.66 -4.37
N LEU A 170 15.69 6.49 -4.08
CA LEU A 170 14.41 6.04 -4.62
C LEU A 170 13.23 6.60 -3.82
N ILE A 171 13.34 6.66 -2.50
CA ILE A 171 12.22 7.01 -1.62
C ILE A 171 11.72 8.45 -1.84
N ASP A 172 12.61 9.37 -2.22
CA ASP A 172 12.24 10.75 -2.57
C ASP A 172 11.42 10.80 -3.88
N ASP A 173 11.84 10.05 -4.91
CA ASP A 173 11.10 9.90 -6.18
C ASP A 173 9.73 9.23 -5.94
N VAL A 174 9.70 8.20 -5.07
CA VAL A 174 8.46 7.51 -4.67
C VAL A 174 7.52 8.49 -3.96
N LEU A 175 8.01 9.29 -3.02
CA LEU A 175 7.18 10.27 -2.32
C LEU A 175 6.55 11.28 -3.30
N LEU A 176 7.31 11.76 -4.29
CA LEU A 176 6.78 12.62 -5.33
C LEU A 176 5.65 11.93 -6.12
N ALA A 177 5.84 10.67 -6.50
CA ALA A 177 4.81 9.88 -7.17
C ALA A 177 3.56 9.68 -6.30
N LEU A 178 3.71 9.32 -5.02
CA LEU A 178 2.60 9.13 -4.09
C LEU A 178 1.83 10.43 -3.85
N VAL A 179 2.51 11.56 -3.66
CA VAL A 179 1.87 12.88 -3.50
C VAL A 179 1.05 13.25 -4.73
N ASP A 180 1.56 12.96 -5.93
CA ASP A 180 0.84 13.21 -7.18
C ASP A 180 -0.38 12.30 -7.36
N ILE A 181 -0.27 11.00 -7.10
CA ILE A 181 -1.42 10.07 -7.09
C ILE A 181 -2.47 10.56 -6.11
N ALA A 182 -2.07 10.86 -4.87
CA ALA A 182 -2.99 11.33 -3.82
C ALA A 182 -3.68 12.64 -4.19
N ARG A 183 -2.97 13.57 -4.85
CA ARG A 183 -3.55 14.80 -5.37
C ARG A 183 -4.63 14.51 -6.41
N ARG A 184 -4.31 13.72 -7.44
CA ARG A 184 -5.27 13.34 -8.48
C ARG A 184 -6.48 12.62 -7.89
N SER A 185 -6.30 11.70 -6.94
CA SER A 185 -7.42 11.04 -6.25
C SER A 185 -8.29 12.01 -5.48
N CYS A 186 -7.66 12.91 -4.72
CA CYS A 186 -8.36 13.94 -3.97
C CYS A 186 -9.17 14.84 -4.92
N GLU A 187 -8.61 15.20 -6.08
CA GLU A 187 -9.30 15.97 -7.13
C GLU A 187 -10.53 15.25 -7.73
N HIS A 188 -10.51 13.92 -7.73
CA HIS A 188 -11.64 13.08 -8.17
C HIS A 188 -12.62 12.72 -7.05
N GLY A 189 -12.37 13.18 -5.82
CA GLY A 189 -13.29 13.04 -4.68
C GLY A 189 -12.91 11.96 -3.67
N ASP A 190 -11.82 11.24 -3.89
CA ASP A 190 -11.31 10.24 -2.94
C ASP A 190 -10.20 10.83 -2.07
N ALA A 191 -10.62 11.47 -0.97
CA ALA A 191 -9.72 12.00 0.04
C ALA A 191 -9.08 10.91 0.93
N SER A 192 -9.60 9.67 0.92
CA SER A 192 -9.05 8.58 1.74
C SER A 192 -7.62 8.21 1.36
N VAL A 193 -7.26 8.43 0.09
CA VAL A 193 -5.90 8.24 -0.43
C VAL A 193 -4.93 9.14 0.33
N VAL A 194 -5.22 10.44 0.43
CA VAL A 194 -4.39 11.38 1.20
C VAL A 194 -4.26 10.93 2.66
N GLU A 195 -5.37 10.49 3.27
CA GLU A 195 -5.37 10.03 4.67
C GLU A 195 -4.39 8.88 4.93
N MET A 196 -4.14 8.00 3.95
CA MET A 196 -3.22 6.88 4.10
C MET A 196 -1.75 7.33 4.17
N LEU A 197 -1.35 8.34 3.39
CA LEU A 197 0.03 8.84 3.37
C LEU A 197 0.36 9.78 4.54
N LEU A 198 -0.64 10.50 5.09
CA LEU A 198 -0.43 11.50 6.15
C LEU A 198 0.48 11.04 7.31
N PRO A 199 0.26 9.85 7.93
CA PRO A 199 1.07 9.40 9.05
C PRO A 199 2.55 9.19 8.71
N SER A 200 2.86 8.94 7.44
CA SER A 200 4.22 8.63 7.00
C SER A 200 5.02 9.88 6.65
N LEU A 201 4.38 11.03 6.39
CA LEU A 201 5.07 12.27 5.99
C LEU A 201 6.18 12.73 6.97
N PRO A 202 5.99 12.69 8.30
CA PRO A 202 7.04 13.05 9.26
C PRO A 202 8.34 12.24 9.11
N ASN A 203 8.23 11.02 8.60
CA ASN A 203 9.35 10.07 8.51
C ASN A 203 10.26 10.30 7.29
N PHE A 204 9.87 11.13 6.33
CA PHE A 204 10.70 11.39 5.15
C PHE A 204 11.71 12.50 5.41
N ASN A 205 12.96 12.29 4.98
CA ASN A 205 14.06 13.27 5.13
C ASN A 205 13.83 14.55 4.32
N SER A 206 13.21 14.43 3.15
CA SER A 206 12.80 15.53 2.29
C SER A 206 11.32 15.42 2.01
N LEU A 207 10.62 16.55 1.96
CA LEU A 207 9.21 16.62 1.62
C LEU A 207 9.01 17.60 0.46
N PRO A 208 8.19 17.26 -0.54
CA PRO A 208 7.80 18.18 -1.59
C PRO A 208 7.14 19.43 -1.00
N SER A 209 7.45 20.62 -1.54
CA SER A 209 6.84 21.89 -1.11
C SER A 209 5.32 21.94 -1.33
N SER A 210 4.79 21.03 -2.15
CA SER A 210 3.36 20.88 -2.42
C SER A 210 2.61 20.02 -1.39
N CYS A 211 3.28 19.50 -0.36
CA CYS A 211 2.64 18.63 0.63
C CYS A 211 1.54 19.37 1.42
N LEU A 212 1.78 20.63 1.81
CA LEU A 212 0.75 21.40 2.50
C LEU A 212 -0.45 21.70 1.60
N ASP A 213 -0.25 21.96 0.30
CA ASP A 213 -1.36 22.14 -0.64
C ASP A 213 -2.26 20.91 -0.72
N LEU A 214 -1.66 19.71 -0.73
CA LEU A 214 -2.40 18.44 -0.71
C LEU A 214 -3.23 18.30 0.57
N ILE A 215 -2.65 18.63 1.73
CA ILE A 215 -3.34 18.60 3.02
C ILE A 215 -4.53 19.56 3.04
N VAL A 216 -4.33 20.80 2.59
CA VAL A 216 -5.38 21.82 2.51
C VAL A 216 -6.50 21.37 1.59
N SER A 217 -6.18 20.88 0.40
CA SER A 217 -7.16 20.38 -0.58
C SER A 217 -8.01 19.26 0.01
N CYS A 218 -7.38 18.34 0.75
CA CYS A 218 -8.05 17.23 1.41
C CYS A 218 -9.02 17.71 2.51
N LEU A 219 -8.58 18.65 3.36
CA LEU A 219 -9.43 19.24 4.40
C LEU A 219 -10.63 20.00 3.82
N GLU A 220 -10.43 20.76 2.75
CA GLU A 220 -11.53 21.47 2.07
C GLU A 220 -12.59 20.49 1.56
N ARG A 221 -12.16 19.40 0.91
CA ARG A 221 -13.06 18.36 0.40
C ARG A 221 -13.84 17.69 1.54
N GLN A 222 -13.16 17.25 2.59
CA GLN A 222 -13.82 16.55 3.71
C GLN A 222 -14.75 17.46 4.53
N SER A 223 -14.44 18.76 4.60
CA SER A 223 -15.33 19.74 5.23
C SER A 223 -16.70 19.82 4.55
N SER A 224 -16.78 19.54 3.25
CA SER A 224 -18.04 19.52 2.51
C SER A 224 -18.88 18.26 2.75
N ILE A 225 -18.28 17.19 3.28
CA ILE A 225 -18.90 15.86 3.46
C ILE A 225 -19.32 15.61 4.92
N GLY A 226 -18.74 16.35 5.88
CA GLY A 226 -19.19 16.39 7.28
C GLY A 226 -18.35 15.57 8.28
N ASP A 227 -17.36 14.80 7.84
CA ASP A 227 -16.41 14.08 8.72
C ASP A 227 -15.06 14.81 8.84
N CYS A 228 -15.10 16.06 9.30
CA CYS A 228 -13.89 16.90 9.33
C CYS A 228 -13.09 16.74 10.64
N ALA A 229 -13.70 16.29 11.74
CA ALA A 229 -13.08 16.32 13.06
C ALA A 229 -11.91 15.32 13.19
N ARG A 230 -12.12 14.07 12.76
CA ARG A 230 -11.11 13.00 12.79
C ARG A 230 -9.90 13.37 11.93
N LEU A 231 -10.15 13.84 10.71
CA LEU A 231 -9.10 14.28 9.81
C LEU A 231 -8.35 15.49 10.35
N SER A 232 -9.06 16.47 10.91
CA SER A 232 -8.44 17.68 11.50
C SER A 232 -7.45 17.33 12.60
N ALA A 233 -7.82 16.41 13.50
CA ALA A 233 -6.92 15.94 14.57
C ALA A 233 -5.69 15.23 13.99
N LYS A 234 -5.87 14.38 12.98
CA LYS A 234 -4.77 13.67 12.30
C LYS A 234 -3.80 14.65 11.62
N VAL A 235 -4.33 15.63 10.89
CA VAL A 235 -3.55 16.68 10.24
C VAL A 235 -2.82 17.54 11.26
N ALA A 236 -3.50 17.98 12.33
CA ALA A 236 -2.87 18.80 13.37
C ALA A 236 -1.65 18.10 13.98
N ARG A 237 -1.76 16.78 14.25
CA ARG A 237 -0.64 15.97 14.75
C ARG A 237 0.54 15.94 13.77
N VAL A 238 0.28 15.63 12.50
CA VAL A 238 1.32 15.57 11.46
C VAL A 238 2.00 16.92 11.26
N VAL A 239 1.23 18.01 11.26
CA VAL A 239 1.77 19.37 11.12
C VAL A 239 2.63 19.75 12.33
N ASP A 240 2.21 19.38 13.54
CA ASP A 240 3.00 19.64 14.75
C ASP A 240 4.34 18.88 14.74
N GLU A 241 4.35 17.63 14.26
CA GLU A 241 5.58 16.84 14.07
C GLU A 241 6.51 17.45 13.00
N LEU A 242 5.95 18.17 12.02
CA LEU A 242 6.68 18.82 10.93
C LEU A 242 7.04 20.28 11.19
N LYS A 243 6.65 20.87 12.32
CA LYS A 243 6.68 22.34 12.53
C LYS A 243 8.06 22.98 12.46
N ASP A 244 9.09 22.22 12.81
CA ASP A 244 10.48 22.69 12.80
C ASP A 244 11.13 22.62 11.41
N ARG A 245 10.42 22.11 10.40
CA ARG A 245 10.86 21.99 9.01
C ARG A 245 10.25 23.10 8.16
N SER A 246 11.08 23.82 7.42
CA SER A 246 10.67 25.02 6.67
C SER A 246 10.60 24.85 5.15
N ASN A 247 10.81 23.64 4.62
CA ASN A 247 10.99 23.40 3.18
C ASN A 247 9.91 22.52 2.53
N TRP A 248 8.78 22.30 3.21
CA TRP A 248 7.72 21.38 2.76
C TRP A 248 6.38 22.07 2.43
N TYR A 249 6.37 23.40 2.47
CA TYR A 249 5.22 24.23 2.10
C TYR A 249 5.67 25.53 1.42
N MET A 250 4.76 26.14 0.65
CA MET A 250 4.90 27.49 0.14
C MET A 250 4.14 28.48 1.04
N GLU A 251 4.55 29.75 1.06
CA GLU A 251 3.91 30.81 1.88
C GLU A 251 2.42 31.00 1.53
N GLY A 252 2.09 30.86 0.24
CA GLY A 252 0.70 30.87 -0.24
C GLY A 252 -0.13 29.73 0.36
N SER A 253 0.41 28.51 0.37
CA SER A 253 -0.20 27.32 0.96
C SER A 253 -0.46 27.49 2.45
N LEU A 254 0.50 28.08 3.18
CA LEU A 254 0.38 28.35 4.61
C LEU A 254 -0.73 29.36 4.91
N THR A 255 -0.83 30.40 4.08
CA THR A 255 -1.90 31.40 4.21
C THR A 255 -3.28 30.75 4.03
N SER A 256 -3.44 29.92 3.01
CA SER A 256 -4.67 29.16 2.76
C SER A 256 -5.00 28.21 3.92
N ALA A 257 -4.00 27.49 4.44
CA ALA A 257 -4.17 26.57 5.56
C ALA A 257 -4.69 27.29 6.83
N LYS A 258 -4.11 28.45 7.17
CA LYS A 258 -4.53 29.27 8.32
C LYS A 258 -5.97 29.77 8.17
N GLN A 259 -6.35 30.24 6.99
CA GLN A 259 -7.72 30.68 6.71
C GLN A 259 -8.72 29.52 6.81
N LEU A 260 -8.37 28.35 6.26
CA LEU A 260 -9.20 27.17 6.33
C LEU A 260 -9.41 26.70 7.77
N ALA A 261 -8.36 26.63 8.58
CA ALA A 261 -8.48 26.23 9.99
C ALA A 261 -9.41 27.16 10.79
N GLN A 262 -9.35 28.47 10.55
CA GLN A 262 -10.29 29.44 11.13
C GLN A 262 -11.73 29.19 10.68
N LYS A 263 -11.94 28.94 9.38
CA LYS A 263 -13.27 28.63 8.82
C LYS A 263 -13.86 27.35 9.40
N LEU A 264 -13.03 26.34 9.63
CA LEU A 264 -13.43 25.07 10.23
C LEU A 264 -13.65 25.17 11.75
N GLY A 265 -13.17 26.24 12.39
CA GLY A 265 -13.24 26.41 13.84
C GLY A 265 -12.44 25.36 14.63
N SER A 266 -11.50 24.66 13.98
CA SER A 266 -10.68 23.63 14.61
C SER A 266 -9.53 24.28 15.37
N ARG A 267 -9.60 24.27 16.70
CA ARG A 267 -8.56 24.82 17.56
C ARG A 267 -7.20 24.16 17.31
N ASP A 268 -7.18 22.84 17.17
CA ASP A 268 -5.95 22.07 16.95
C ASP A 268 -5.27 22.45 15.63
N LEU A 269 -6.03 22.61 14.55
CA LEU A 269 -5.49 23.07 13.26
C LEU A 269 -4.99 24.52 13.31
N ILE A 270 -5.71 25.40 14.03
CA ILE A 270 -5.28 26.79 14.20
C ILE A 270 -3.94 26.84 14.94
N GLU A 271 -3.79 26.08 16.04
CA GLU A 271 -2.54 26.00 16.81
C GLU A 271 -1.43 25.40 15.95
N ALA A 272 -1.67 24.28 15.26
CA ALA A 272 -0.67 23.60 14.44
C ALA A 272 -0.17 24.46 13.26
N PHE A 273 -1.07 25.04 12.45
CA PHE A 273 -0.65 25.90 11.33
C PHE A 273 -0.02 27.22 11.78
N SER A 274 -0.34 27.71 12.98
CA SER A 274 0.30 28.91 13.53
C SER A 274 1.73 28.67 13.99
N ALA A 275 2.09 27.42 14.30
CA ALA A 275 3.45 27.03 14.66
C ALA A 275 4.42 27.01 13.47
N LEU A 276 3.90 26.92 12.24
CA LEU A 276 4.68 26.99 11.01
C LEU A 276 5.19 28.41 10.76
N LYS A 277 6.49 28.53 10.45
CA LYS A 277 7.22 29.80 10.30
C LYS A 277 7.36 30.24 8.84
#